data_AF-A0A2I0BEI1-F1
#
_entry.id   AF-A0A2I0BEI1-F1
#
_cell.length_a   1.000
_cell.length_b   1.000
_cell.length_c   1.000
_cell.angle_alpha   90.00
_cell.angle_beta   90.00
_cell.angle_gamma   90.00
#
_symmetry.space_group_name_H-M   'P 1'
#
loop_
_entity.id
_entity.type
_entity.pdbx_description
1 polymer ?
#
loop_
_entity_poly.entity_id
_entity_poly.type
_entity_poly.pdbx_seq_one_letter_code
_entity_poly.pdbx_strand_id
1 'polypeptide(L)'
;MTVEEKKLTQLNAKALNHLQCGLSPSEFNRICTLLTAYEIWSKLEVTYEGTNQVKESKINMLIYDYELFEMNPEESIKDMFTRFTNITNELISLGKIFTNEELVRKILRCLPREYDAKAMAIVEARDLSTFELDMLLGSLTTYELKMKRKKRRKKKIASRKRRSLF
;
A
#
# COMPACT_ATOMS: atom_id res chain seq x y z
N MET A 1 -14.11 -49.94 -2.65
CA MET A 1 -14.19 -48.52 -3.06
C MET A 1 -15.61 -48.04 -2.85
N THR A 2 -15.82 -47.09 -1.96
CA THR A 2 -17.14 -46.54 -1.60
C THR A 2 -17.72 -45.67 -2.73
N VAL A 3 -19.02 -45.40 -2.71
CA VAL A 3 -19.67 -44.49 -3.68
C VAL A 3 -19.03 -43.10 -3.64
N GLU A 4 -18.64 -42.65 -2.44
CA GLU A 4 -18.00 -41.36 -2.23
C GLU A 4 -16.58 -41.32 -2.82
N GLU A 5 -15.78 -42.39 -2.64
CA GLU A 5 -14.45 -42.51 -3.25
C GLU A 5 -14.50 -42.49 -4.78
N LYS A 6 -15.50 -43.14 -5.40
CA LYS A 6 -15.71 -43.07 -6.85
C LYS A 6 -16.01 -41.65 -7.33
N LYS A 7 -16.84 -40.93 -6.58
CA LYS A 7 -17.23 -39.56 -6.89
C LYS A 7 -16.03 -38.60 -6.79
N LEU A 8 -15.23 -38.70 -5.72
CA LEU A 8 -13.99 -37.92 -5.58
C LEU A 8 -13.01 -38.20 -6.72
N THR A 9 -12.83 -39.46 -7.10
CA THR A 9 -11.91 -39.84 -8.19
C THR A 9 -12.33 -39.21 -9.52
N GLN A 10 -13.63 -39.22 -9.84
CA GLN A 10 -14.15 -38.55 -11.03
C GLN A 10 -13.96 -37.04 -11.00
N LEU A 11 -14.18 -36.40 -9.84
CA LEU A 11 -14.00 -34.95 -9.70
C LEU A 11 -12.52 -34.56 -9.87
N ASN A 12 -11.60 -35.32 -9.27
CA ASN A 12 -10.17 -35.12 -9.43
C ASN A 12 -9.73 -35.26 -10.90
N ALA A 13 -10.22 -36.30 -11.61
CA ALA A 13 -9.91 -36.52 -13.03
C ALA A 13 -10.42 -35.36 -13.92
N LYS A 14 -11.62 -34.84 -13.65
CA LYS A 14 -12.15 -33.66 -14.36
C LYS A 14 -11.29 -32.42 -14.10
N ALA A 15 -10.97 -32.14 -12.84
CA ALA A 15 -10.15 -30.99 -12.46
C ALA A 15 -8.75 -31.07 -13.09
N LEU A 16 -8.13 -32.26 -13.09
CA LEU A 16 -6.86 -32.53 -13.77
C LEU A 16 -6.92 -32.15 -15.26
N ASN A 17 -7.94 -32.63 -15.96
CA ASN A 17 -8.09 -32.37 -17.39
C ASN A 17 -8.21 -30.86 -17.67
N HIS A 18 -9.04 -30.15 -16.90
CA HIS A 18 -9.19 -28.70 -17.03
C HIS A 18 -7.89 -27.95 -16.76
N LEU A 19 -7.15 -28.30 -15.70
CA LEU A 19 -5.87 -27.67 -15.37
C LEU A 19 -4.83 -27.93 -16.46
N GLN A 20 -4.72 -29.15 -16.97
CA GLN A 20 -3.73 -29.50 -17.99
C GLN A 20 -4.03 -28.86 -19.35
N CYS A 21 -5.29 -28.76 -19.76
CA CYS A 21 -5.68 -28.13 -21.02
C CYS A 21 -5.56 -26.60 -20.99
N GLY A 22 -5.59 -25.97 -19.82
CA GLY A 22 -5.49 -24.52 -19.67
C GLY A 22 -4.05 -23.98 -19.65
N LEU A 23 -3.05 -24.84 -19.56
CA LEU A 23 -1.65 -24.44 -19.40
C LEU A 23 -0.90 -24.42 -20.73
N SER A 24 0.07 -23.50 -20.83
CA SER A 24 1.00 -23.53 -21.96
C SER A 24 1.88 -24.78 -21.91
N PRO A 25 2.45 -25.24 -23.05
CA PRO A 25 3.30 -26.42 -23.07
C PRO A 25 4.50 -26.37 -22.10
N SER A 26 5.06 -25.18 -21.89
CA SER A 26 6.17 -24.95 -20.94
C SER A 26 5.73 -25.09 -19.48
N GLU A 27 4.51 -24.69 -19.14
CA GLU A 27 3.95 -24.81 -17.80
C GLU A 27 3.49 -26.24 -17.52
N PHE A 28 2.86 -26.89 -18.50
CA PHE A 28 2.48 -28.30 -18.44
C PHE A 28 3.69 -29.20 -18.13
N ASN A 29 4.82 -28.99 -18.81
CA ASN A 29 6.04 -29.77 -18.57
C ASN A 29 6.57 -29.68 -17.13
N ARG A 30 6.22 -28.62 -16.39
CA ARG A 30 6.64 -28.43 -14.99
C ARG A 30 5.75 -29.15 -13.99
N ILE A 31 4.55 -29.56 -14.40
CA ILE A 31 3.52 -30.15 -13.51
C ILE A 31 3.05 -31.53 -13.98
N CYS A 32 3.47 -32.01 -15.15
CA CYS A 32 2.94 -33.23 -15.80
C CYS A 32 3.22 -34.53 -15.02
N THR A 33 4.13 -34.49 -14.05
CA THR A 33 4.43 -35.63 -13.15
C THR A 33 3.52 -35.69 -11.93
N LEU A 34 2.69 -34.67 -11.68
CA LEU A 34 1.78 -34.58 -10.55
C LEU A 34 0.47 -35.33 -10.85
N LEU A 35 -0.04 -36.09 -9.88
CA LEU A 35 -1.10 -37.09 -10.10
C LEU A 35 -2.49 -36.61 -9.67
N THR A 36 -2.54 -35.52 -8.89
CA THR A 36 -3.80 -34.97 -8.39
C THR A 36 -3.97 -33.51 -8.80
N ALA A 37 -5.23 -33.10 -8.97
CA ALA A 37 -5.56 -31.71 -9.24
C ALA A 37 -5.07 -30.80 -8.11
N TYR A 38 -5.08 -31.29 -6.87
CA TYR A 38 -4.55 -30.59 -5.70
C TYR A 38 -3.05 -30.32 -5.82
N GLU A 39 -2.23 -31.32 -6.16
CA GLU A 39 -0.79 -31.14 -6.32
C GLU A 39 -0.47 -30.14 -7.42
N ILE A 40 -1.15 -30.24 -8.57
CA ILE A 40 -1.00 -29.30 -9.67
C ILE A 40 -1.36 -27.89 -9.21
N TRP A 41 -2.53 -27.72 -8.63
CA TRP A 41 -3.00 -26.42 -8.15
C TRP A 41 -2.04 -25.81 -7.12
N SER A 42 -1.63 -26.59 -6.12
CA SER A 42 -0.68 -26.17 -5.09
C SER A 42 0.67 -25.77 -5.69
N LYS A 43 1.16 -26.50 -6.70
CA LYS A 43 2.41 -26.16 -7.39
C LYS A 43 2.29 -24.87 -8.19
N LEU A 44 1.16 -24.66 -8.88
CA LEU A 44 0.89 -23.43 -9.62
C LEU A 44 0.78 -22.26 -8.65
N GLU A 45 -0.01 -22.37 -7.58
CA GLU A 45 -0.14 -21.35 -6.53
C GLU A 45 1.23 -20.92 -6.00
N VAL A 46 2.10 -21.86 -5.63
CA VAL A 46 3.47 -21.56 -5.17
C VAL A 46 4.32 -20.92 -6.27
N THR A 47 4.14 -21.31 -7.54
CA THR A 47 4.95 -20.81 -8.66
C THR A 47 4.60 -19.37 -9.04
N TYR A 48 3.31 -19.01 -9.01
CA TYR A 48 2.85 -17.69 -9.47
C TYR A 48 2.60 -16.71 -8.32
N GLU A 49 2.14 -17.18 -7.18
CA GLU A 49 1.84 -16.32 -6.02
C GLU A 49 2.91 -16.38 -4.93
N GLY A 50 3.87 -17.30 -5.04
CA GLY A 50 4.87 -17.57 -4.01
C GLY A 50 4.34 -18.46 -2.88
N THR A 51 5.24 -18.90 -2.00
CA THR A 51 4.84 -19.66 -0.80
C THR A 51 4.11 -18.76 0.20
N ASN A 52 3.30 -19.36 1.07
CA ASN A 52 2.68 -18.63 2.19
C ASN A 52 3.71 -17.84 3.01
N GLN A 53 4.89 -18.42 3.24
CA GLN A 53 5.99 -17.74 3.94
C GLN A 53 6.48 -16.47 3.21
N VAL A 54 6.57 -16.49 1.88
CA VAL A 54 6.95 -15.32 1.09
C VAL A 54 5.86 -14.24 1.16
N LYS A 55 4.58 -14.65 1.07
CA LYS A 55 3.43 -13.74 1.22
C LYS A 55 3.43 -13.08 2.60
N GLU A 56 3.56 -13.87 3.67
CA GLU A 56 3.64 -13.37 5.05
C GLU A 56 4.83 -12.43 5.27
N SER A 57 6.01 -12.78 4.72
CA SER A 57 7.20 -11.91 4.81
C SER A 57 6.97 -10.57 4.11
N LYS A 58 6.32 -10.58 2.93
CA LYS A 58 5.95 -9.35 2.21
C LYS A 58 4.96 -8.50 3.01
N ILE A 59 3.94 -9.12 3.60
CA ILE A 59 2.97 -8.43 4.47
C ILE A 59 3.69 -7.77 5.65
N ASN A 60 4.56 -8.52 6.34
CA ASN A 60 5.29 -8.01 7.50
C ASN A 60 6.20 -6.83 7.14
N MET A 61 6.89 -6.89 6.00
CA MET A 61 7.71 -5.78 5.51
C MET A 61 6.87 -4.53 5.21
N LEU A 62 5.74 -4.69 4.54
CA LEU A 62 4.83 -3.57 4.23
C LEU A 62 4.18 -2.99 5.50
N ILE A 63 3.82 -3.83 6.48
CA ILE A 63 3.31 -3.37 7.77
C ILE A 63 4.37 -2.54 8.48
N TYR A 64 5.63 -3.01 8.50
CA TYR A 64 6.74 -2.27 9.08
C TYR A 64 6.95 -0.91 8.38
N ASP A 65 6.95 -0.89 7.05
CA ASP A 65 7.06 0.35 6.26
C ASP A 65 5.89 1.30 6.52
N TYR A 66 4.68 0.78 6.69
CA TYR A 66 3.51 1.55 7.08
C TYR A 66 3.64 2.10 8.50
N GLU A 67 4.04 1.29 9.48
CA GLU A 67 4.17 1.68 10.88
C GLU A 67 5.22 2.78 11.07
N LEU A 68 6.39 2.63 10.43
CA LEU A 68 7.47 3.61 10.46
C LEU A 68 7.35 4.71 9.42
N PHE A 69 6.25 4.74 8.67
CA PHE A 69 6.06 5.76 7.65
C PHE A 69 6.16 7.16 8.25
N GLU A 70 7.04 7.98 7.69
CA GLU A 70 7.18 9.40 7.99
C GLU A 70 7.43 10.15 6.67
N MET A 71 7.06 11.43 6.66
CA MET A 71 7.42 12.33 5.57
C MET A 71 8.92 12.59 5.58
N ASN A 72 9.59 12.36 4.46
CA ASN A 72 11.03 12.54 4.32
C ASN A 72 11.41 14.03 4.29
N PRO A 73 12.66 14.38 4.63
CA PRO A 73 13.16 15.74 4.44
C PRO A 73 13.06 16.18 2.99
N GLU A 74 12.56 17.40 2.75
CA GLU A 74 12.37 18.02 1.43
C GLU A 74 11.39 17.30 0.48
N GLU A 75 10.75 16.22 0.93
CA GLU A 75 9.64 15.59 0.21
C GLU A 75 8.48 16.57 0.06
N SER A 76 7.75 16.50 -1.06
CA SER A 76 6.51 17.25 -1.20
C SER A 76 5.33 16.48 -0.60
N ILE A 77 4.28 17.19 -0.17
CA ILE A 77 3.05 16.54 0.30
C ILE A 77 2.49 15.55 -0.74
N LYS A 78 2.58 15.88 -2.04
CA LYS A 78 2.09 15.00 -3.11
C LYS A 78 2.91 13.71 -3.21
N ASP A 79 4.22 13.81 -3.09
CA ASP A 79 5.12 12.64 -3.18
C ASP A 79 4.92 11.73 -1.96
N MET A 80 4.79 12.32 -0.77
CA MET A 80 4.47 11.60 0.47
C MET A 80 3.13 10.84 0.35
N PHE A 81 2.07 11.48 -0.16
CA PHE A 81 0.78 10.81 -0.40
C PHE A 81 0.92 9.66 -1.39
N THR A 82 1.69 9.84 -2.47
CA THR A 82 1.90 8.79 -3.47
C THR A 82 2.57 7.57 -2.84
N ARG A 83 3.64 7.77 -2.06
CA ARG A 83 4.31 6.70 -1.30
C ARG A 83 3.37 6.01 -0.32
N PHE A 84 2.61 6.79 0.44
CA PHE A 84 1.64 6.28 1.42
C PHE A 84 0.59 5.39 0.75
N THR A 85 -0.03 5.88 -0.33
CA THR A 85 -1.07 5.18 -1.08
C THR A 85 -0.53 3.89 -1.70
N ASN A 86 0.70 3.87 -2.19
CA ASN A 86 1.31 2.65 -2.73
C ASN A 86 1.40 1.55 -1.65
N ILE A 87 1.89 1.89 -0.45
CA ILE A 87 2.00 0.93 0.66
C ILE A 87 0.61 0.43 1.07
N THR A 88 -0.36 1.33 1.25
CA THR A 88 -1.71 0.94 1.69
C THR A 88 -2.42 0.11 0.63
N ASN A 89 -2.26 0.43 -0.66
CA ASN A 89 -2.87 -0.34 -1.74
C ASN A 89 -2.28 -1.76 -1.83
N GLU A 90 -0.98 -1.91 -1.62
CA GLU A 90 -0.36 -3.24 -1.56
C GLU A 90 -0.84 -4.03 -0.34
N LEU A 91 -0.97 -3.39 0.83
CA LEU A 91 -1.54 -4.05 2.01
C LEU A 91 -3.00 -4.45 1.80
N ILE A 92 -3.81 -3.60 1.16
CA ILE A 92 -5.21 -3.88 0.84
C ILE A 92 -5.34 -5.05 -0.14
N SER A 93 -4.51 -5.11 -1.17
CA SER A 93 -4.52 -6.23 -2.12
C SER A 93 -4.10 -7.57 -1.47
N LEU A 94 -3.36 -7.51 -0.37
CA LEU A 94 -3.00 -8.65 0.48
C LEU A 94 -4.02 -8.92 1.61
N GLY A 95 -5.19 -8.27 1.57
CA GLY A 95 -6.31 -8.54 2.49
C GLY A 95 -6.36 -7.69 3.75
N LYS A 96 -5.48 -6.68 3.90
CA LYS A 96 -5.57 -5.73 5.02
C LYS A 96 -6.75 -4.78 4.80
N ILE A 97 -7.51 -4.54 5.87
CA ILE A 97 -8.61 -3.57 5.85
C ILE A 97 -8.15 -2.31 6.58
N PHE A 98 -8.40 -1.15 5.97
CA PHE A 98 -8.21 0.15 6.59
C PHE A 98 -9.52 0.93 6.52
N THR A 99 -9.88 1.54 7.64
CA THR A 99 -10.91 2.58 7.68
C THR A 99 -10.36 3.90 7.16
N ASN A 100 -11.24 4.75 6.64
CA ASN A 100 -10.83 6.10 6.20
C ASN A 100 -10.21 6.91 7.35
N GLU A 101 -10.77 6.78 8.55
CA GLU A 101 -10.23 7.44 9.74
C GLU A 101 -8.79 6.99 10.07
N GLU A 102 -8.49 5.70 9.99
CA GLU A 102 -7.13 5.19 10.21
C GLU A 102 -6.14 5.78 9.22
N LEU A 103 -6.51 5.84 7.93
CA LEU A 103 -5.65 6.41 6.88
C LEU A 103 -5.41 7.90 7.11
N VAL A 104 -6.47 8.67 7.36
CA VAL A 104 -6.38 10.12 7.62
C VAL A 104 -5.54 10.40 8.86
N ARG A 105 -5.81 9.71 9.99
CA ARG A 105 -5.05 9.86 11.23
C ARG A 105 -3.59 9.44 11.06
N LYS A 106 -3.31 8.41 10.25
CA LYS A 106 -1.95 7.99 9.97
C LYS A 106 -1.20 9.08 9.22
N ILE A 107 -1.73 9.56 8.09
CA ILE A 107 -1.13 10.65 7.31
C ILE A 107 -0.83 11.86 8.18
N LEU A 108 -1.80 12.31 8.99
CA LEU A 108 -1.63 13.48 9.85
C LEU A 108 -0.52 13.31 10.90
N ARG A 109 -0.32 12.09 11.43
CA ARG A 109 0.75 11.78 12.39
C ARG A 109 2.13 11.67 11.75
N CYS A 110 2.20 11.35 10.46
CA CYS A 110 3.44 11.20 9.71
C CYS A 110 3.99 12.53 9.17
N LEU A 111 3.26 13.63 9.36
CA LEU A 111 3.69 14.96 8.93
C LEU A 111 4.76 15.52 9.88
N PRO A 112 5.69 16.34 9.37
CA PRO A 112 6.71 16.96 10.21
C PRO A 112 6.11 18.08 11.06
N ARG A 113 6.80 18.44 12.15
CA ARG A 113 6.30 19.35 13.19
C ARG A 113 5.79 20.70 12.68
N GLU A 114 6.27 21.18 11.54
CA GLU A 114 5.77 22.44 10.98
C GLU A 114 4.32 22.39 10.49
N TYR A 115 3.73 21.20 10.42
CA TYR A 115 2.33 20.95 10.09
C TYR A 115 1.45 20.73 11.33
N ASP A 116 2.00 20.65 12.56
CA ASP A 116 1.25 20.33 13.78
C ASP A 116 -0.01 21.20 13.94
N ALA A 117 0.14 22.51 13.78
CA ALA A 117 -0.98 23.45 13.89
C ALA A 117 -2.06 23.21 12.81
N LYS A 118 -1.65 22.80 11.60
CA LYS A 118 -2.58 22.50 10.51
C LYS A 118 -3.26 21.15 10.72
N ALA A 119 -2.52 20.15 11.21
CA ALA A 119 -3.04 18.83 11.52
C ALA A 119 -4.08 18.91 12.65
N MET A 120 -3.75 19.60 13.75
CA MET A 120 -4.66 19.82 14.87
C MET A 120 -5.97 20.50 14.42
N ALA A 121 -5.87 21.57 13.63
CA ALA A 121 -7.05 22.26 13.10
C ALA A 121 -7.92 21.36 12.19
N ILE A 122 -7.34 20.39 11.50
CA ILE A 122 -8.12 19.42 10.69
C ILE A 122 -8.83 18.45 11.61
N VAL A 123 -8.13 17.90 12.61
CA VAL A 123 -8.70 16.95 13.59
C VAL A 123 -9.87 17.56 14.35
N GLU A 124 -9.79 18.84 14.71
CA GLU A 124 -10.86 19.53 15.44
C GLU A 124 -12.05 19.93 14.55
N ALA A 125 -11.81 20.24 13.27
CA ALA A 125 -12.83 20.83 12.40
C ALA A 125 -13.51 19.83 11.43
N ARG A 126 -13.03 18.59 11.36
CA ARG A 126 -13.51 17.58 10.41
C ARG A 126 -13.77 16.25 11.13
N ASP A 127 -14.84 15.59 10.70
CA ASP A 127 -15.03 14.18 11.01
C ASP A 127 -14.10 13.34 10.13
N LEU A 128 -13.12 12.69 10.74
CA LEU A 128 -12.08 11.95 10.03
C LEU A 128 -12.60 10.65 9.39
N SER A 129 -13.74 10.13 9.84
CA SER A 129 -14.35 8.94 9.24
C SER A 129 -14.91 9.21 7.85
N THR A 130 -15.39 10.44 7.61
CA THR A 130 -15.99 10.88 6.34
C THR A 130 -15.10 11.83 5.53
N PHE A 131 -13.98 12.28 6.09
CA PHE A 131 -13.08 13.23 5.41
C PHE A 131 -12.24 12.55 4.32
N GLU A 132 -12.55 12.87 3.07
CA GLU A 132 -11.88 12.28 1.89
C GLU A 132 -10.37 12.60 1.83
N LEU A 133 -9.58 11.60 1.42
CA LEU A 133 -8.13 11.73 1.27
C LEU A 133 -7.72 12.79 0.25
N ASP A 134 -8.46 12.97 -0.84
CA ASP A 134 -8.19 14.00 -1.85
C ASP A 134 -8.38 15.42 -1.29
N MET A 135 -9.40 15.59 -0.44
CA MET A 135 -9.66 16.85 0.25
C MET A 135 -8.56 17.15 1.29
N LEU A 136 -8.08 16.12 2.00
CA LEU A 136 -6.93 16.22 2.89
C LEU A 136 -5.66 16.64 2.11
N LEU A 137 -5.37 15.98 0.99
CA LEU A 137 -4.25 16.29 0.10
C LEU A 137 -4.29 17.75 -0.38
N GLY A 138 -5.45 18.21 -0.85
CA GLY A 138 -5.64 19.61 -1.28
C GLY A 138 -5.40 20.62 -0.16
N SER A 139 -5.90 20.32 1.04
CA SER A 139 -5.75 21.15 2.25
C SER A 139 -4.28 21.29 2.68
N LEU A 140 -3.55 20.16 2.69
CA LEU A 140 -2.13 20.12 3.05
C LEU A 140 -1.24 20.74 1.99
N THR A 141 -1.51 20.50 0.69
CA THR A 141 -0.78 21.10 -0.43
C THR A 141 -0.92 22.63 -0.43
N THR A 142 -2.12 23.13 -0.16
CA THR A 142 -2.36 24.58 -0.01
C THR A 142 -1.55 25.17 1.14
N TYR A 143 -1.45 24.46 2.25
CA TYR A 143 -0.65 24.88 3.41
C TYR A 143 0.85 24.88 3.10
N GLU A 144 1.35 23.83 2.44
CA GLU A 144 2.73 23.73 1.97
C GLU A 144 3.12 24.93 1.09
N LEU A 145 2.26 25.30 0.13
CA LEU A 145 2.51 26.46 -0.75
C LEU A 145 2.59 27.77 0.04
N LYS A 146 1.70 27.96 1.02
CA LYS A 146 1.72 29.13 1.92
C LYS A 146 3.01 29.18 2.75
N MET A 147 3.45 28.05 3.27
CA MET A 147 4.71 27.94 4.01
C MET A 147 5.93 28.26 3.15
N LYS A 148 6.03 27.66 1.95
CA LYS A 148 7.11 27.93 0.99
C LYS A 148 7.18 29.42 0.63
N ARG A 149 6.02 30.08 0.42
CA ARG A 149 5.93 31.54 0.21
C ARG A 149 6.43 32.34 1.42
N LYS A 150 6.04 31.98 2.65
CA LYS A 150 6.51 32.64 3.88
C LYS A 150 8.04 32.49 4.06
N LYS A 151 8.59 31.28 3.86
CA LYS A 151 10.03 31.00 3.92
C LYS A 151 10.80 31.86 2.91
N ARG A 152 10.33 31.96 1.66
CA ARG A 152 10.91 32.84 0.62
C ARG A 152 10.91 34.32 1.00
N ARG A 153 9.80 34.85 1.55
CA ARG A 153 9.71 36.25 2.00
C ARG A 153 10.69 36.55 3.13
N LYS A 154 10.79 35.67 4.14
CA LYS A 154 11.75 35.81 5.25
C LYS A 154 13.20 35.84 4.76
N LYS A 155 13.57 34.93 3.84
CA LYS A 155 14.92 34.91 3.23
C LYS A 155 15.24 36.23 2.50
N LYS A 156 14.30 36.78 1.73
CA LYS A 156 14.47 38.08 1.04
C LYS A 156 14.63 39.27 2.01
N ILE A 157 13.92 39.27 3.14
CA ILE A 157 14.05 40.31 4.15
C ILE A 157 15.42 40.22 4.85
N ALA A 158 15.84 39.01 5.21
CA ALA A 158 17.13 38.77 5.84
C ALA A 158 18.31 39.17 4.93
N SER A 159 18.24 38.87 3.63
CA SER A 159 19.29 39.25 2.68
C SER A 159 19.39 40.77 2.49
N ARG A 160 18.25 41.48 2.47
CA ARG A 160 18.23 42.95 2.42
C ARG A 160 18.84 43.58 3.67
N LYS A 161 18.49 43.08 4.87
CA LYS A 161 19.07 43.57 6.13
C LYS A 161 20.59 43.36 6.21
N ARG A 162 21.10 42.23 5.71
CA ARG A 162 22.55 41.99 5.65
C ARG A 162 23.24 42.98 4.73
N ARG A 163 22.68 43.27 3.55
CA ARG A 163 23.24 44.24 2.60
C ARG A 163 23.20 45.69 3.08
N SER A 164 22.33 46.04 4.03
CA SER A 164 22.27 47.39 4.60
C SER A 164 23.18 47.59 5.83
N LEU A 165 23.87 46.54 6.27
CA LEU A 165 24.80 46.54 7.40
C LEU A 165 26.27 46.57 6.97
N PHE A 166 26.53 46.60 5.66
CA PHE A 166 27.85 46.71 5.04
C PHE A 166 27.84 47.88 4.05
#